data_AF-A0A0V0SY08-F1
#
_entry.id   AF-A0A0V0SY08-F1
#
_cell.length_a   1.000
_cell.length_b   1.000
_cell.length_c   1.000
_cell.angle_alpha   90.00
_cell.angle_beta   90.00
_cell.angle_gamma   90.00
#
_symmetry.space_group_name_H-M   'P 1'
#
loop_
_entity.id
_entity.type
_entity.pdbx_description
1 polymer ?
#
loop_
_entity_poly.entity_id
_entity_poly.type
_entity_poly.pdbx_seq_one_letter_code
_entity_poly.pdbx_strand_id
1 'polypeptide(L)' 'MKNSKNRTIFDDNSENRTIFADNSKNGTILEEKQEKSTDFCRKHKNRTIFADNSENRSILAENCKNNMILDEKQQK' A
#
# COMPACT_ATOMS: atom_id res chain seq x y z
N MET A 1 -4.11 0.59 19.55
CA MET A 1 -3.42 0.25 18.28
C MET A 1 -1.97 -0.09 18.59
N LYS A 2 -1.47 -1.22 18.09
CA LYS A 2 -0.10 -1.70 18.37
C LYS A 2 0.89 -0.96 17.47
N ASN A 3 1.82 -0.21 18.06
CA ASN A 3 2.97 0.31 17.32
C ASN A 3 3.85 -0.86 16.91
N SER A 4 4.23 -0.90 15.63
CA SER A 4 5.16 -1.89 15.12
C SER A 4 6.41 -1.18 14.60
N LYS A 5 7.59 -1.81 14.73
CA LYS A 5 8.77 -1.28 14.05
C LYS A 5 8.57 -1.41 12.54
N ASN A 6 8.15 -2.59 12.10
CA ASN A 6 7.89 -2.92 10.70
C ASN A 6 6.49 -3.53 10.56
N ARG A 7 5.80 -3.22 9.46
CA ARG A 7 4.54 -3.86 9.06
C ARG A 7 4.61 -4.19 7.57
N THR A 8 4.31 -5.44 7.24
CA THR A 8 4.14 -5.89 5.86
C THR A 8 2.73 -6.43 5.69
N ILE A 9 2.07 -6.02 4.61
CA ILE A 9 0.76 -6.52 4.20
C ILE A 9 0.92 -7.04 2.78
N PHE A 10 0.57 -8.30 2.56
CA PHE A 10 0.57 -8.96 1.25
C PHE A 10 -0.85 -9.40 0.93
N ASP A 11 -1.28 -9.18 -0.31
CA ASP A 11 -2.58 -9.63 -0.79
C ASP A 11 -2.56 -9.72 -2.31
N ASP A 12 -3.22 -10.74 -2.81
CA ASP A 12 -3.18 -11.12 -4.21
C ASP A 12 -4.60 -11.44 -4.66
N ASN A 13 -4.92 -11.02 -5.88
CA ASN A 13 -6.10 -11.42 -6.64
C ASN A 13 -7.45 -11.16 -5.95
N SER A 14 -7.74 -9.88 -5.71
CA SER A 14 -9.08 -9.43 -5.29
C SER A 14 -9.66 -8.40 -6.26
N GLU A 15 -10.97 -8.39 -6.43
CA GLU A 15 -11.62 -7.40 -7.32
C GLU A 15 -11.56 -5.99 -6.72
N ASN A 16 -11.89 -5.85 -5.44
CA ASN A 16 -11.91 -4.57 -4.73
C ASN A 16 -11.24 -4.69 -3.37
N ARG A 17 -10.31 -3.78 -3.08
CA ARG A 17 -9.55 -3.82 -1.82
C ARG A 17 -9.49 -2.48 -1.09
N THR A 18 -9.47 -2.56 0.24
CA THR A 18 -9.17 -1.41 1.11
C THR A 18 -8.23 -1.81 2.24
N ILE A 19 -7.04 -1.20 2.30
CA ILE A 19 -6.09 -1.42 3.40
C ILE A 19 -6.05 -0.23 4.35
N PHE A 20 -6.05 -0.50 5.66
CA PHE A 20 -5.68 0.46 6.69
C PHE A 20 -4.40 0.03 7.41
N ALA A 21 -3.32 0.77 7.21
CA ALA A 21 -2.03 0.52 7.86
C ALA A 21 -1.55 1.74 8.65
N ASP A 22 -1.71 1.68 9.97
CA ASP A 22 -1.35 2.77 10.88
C ASP A 22 -0.20 2.42 11.83
N ASN A 23 0.62 3.43 12.11
CA ASN A 23 1.65 3.44 13.15
C ASN A 23 2.72 2.35 13.01
N SER A 24 3.60 2.52 12.04
CA SER A 24 4.86 1.77 12.01
C SER A 24 6.04 2.66 11.65
N LYS A 25 7.28 2.26 11.95
CA LYS A 25 8.41 3.00 11.40
C LYS A 25 8.52 2.71 9.90
N ASN A 26 8.37 1.43 9.52
CA ASN A 26 8.52 0.97 8.15
C ASN A 26 7.29 0.16 7.72
N GLY A 27 6.57 0.65 6.70
CA GLY A 27 5.40 -0.02 6.13
C GLY A 27 5.66 -0.51 4.71
N THR A 28 5.33 -1.76 4.42
CA THR A 28 5.34 -2.33 3.07
C THR A 28 3.97 -2.90 2.74
N ILE A 29 3.40 -2.50 1.61
CA ILE A 29 2.20 -3.08 1.04
C ILE A 29 2.58 -3.67 -0.32
N LEU A 30 2.23 -4.93 -0.52
CA LEU A 30 2.37 -5.65 -1.77
C LEU A 30 0.96 -6.02 -2.23
N GLU A 31 0.58 -5.57 -3.43
CA GLU A 31 -0.69 -5.88 -4.05
C GLU A 31 -0.49 -6.44 -5.45
N GLU A 32 -1.10 -7.59 -5.73
CA GLU A 32 -1.08 -8.19 -7.06
C GLU A 32 -2.51 -8.31 -7.60
N LYS A 33 -2.69 -7.95 -8.89
CA LYS A 33 -3.91 -8.16 -9.70
C LYS A 33 -5.20 -7.71 -9.02
N GLN A 34 -5.49 -6.42 -9.13
CA GLN A 34 -6.65 -5.81 -8.48
C GLN A 34 -7.47 -5.00 -9.47
N GLU A 35 -8.79 -5.12 -9.54
CA GLU A 35 -9.55 -4.17 -10.38
C GLU A 35 -9.54 -2.78 -9.72
N LYS A 36 -9.78 -2.73 -8.40
CA LYS A 36 -9.78 -1.50 -7.62
C LYS A 36 -9.07 -1.67 -6.27
N SER A 37 -8.18 -0.75 -5.93
CA SER A 37 -7.52 -0.71 -4.62
C SER A 37 -7.54 0.68 -3.98
N THR A 38 -7.77 0.72 -2.67
CA THR A 38 -7.66 1.93 -1.84
C THR A 38 -6.78 1.69 -0.63
N ASP A 39 -5.65 2.39 -0.56
CA ASP A 39 -4.69 2.27 0.52
C ASP A 39 -4.66 3.50 1.40
N PHE A 40 -4.96 3.31 2.69
CA PHE A 40 -4.88 4.35 3.70
C PHE A 40 -3.77 4.04 4.70
N CYS A 41 -2.76 4.92 4.75
CA CYS A 41 -1.61 4.75 5.61
C CYS A 41 -1.29 6.02 6.40
N ARG A 42 -1.18 5.92 7.73
CA ARG A 42 -0.76 7.04 8.58
C ARG A 42 0.46 6.76 9.45
N LYS A 43 1.25 7.80 9.66
CA LYS A 43 2.34 7.87 10.66
C LYS A 43 3.43 6.81 10.41
N HIS A 44 3.97 6.80 9.19
CA HIS A 44 5.13 5.98 8.84
C HIS A 44 6.39 6.82 8.68
N LYS A 45 7.56 6.31 9.04
CA LYS A 45 8.81 7.00 8.62
C LYS A 45 9.12 6.65 7.18
N ASN A 46 9.09 5.36 6.86
CA ASN A 46 9.37 4.84 5.54
C ASN A 46 8.17 4.00 5.08
N ARG A 47 7.71 4.24 3.86
CA ARG A 47 6.63 3.49 3.24
C ARG A 47 7.01 3.07 1.83
N THR A 48 6.70 1.82 1.52
CA THR A 48 6.79 1.27 0.17
C THR A 48 5.49 0.60 -0.19
N ILE A 49 4.91 0.99 -1.33
CA ILE A 49 3.84 0.25 -1.98
C ILE A 49 4.38 -0.29 -3.28
N PHE A 50 4.27 -1.60 -3.46
CA PHE A 50 4.40 -2.23 -4.75
C PHE A 50 3.03 -2.76 -5.12
N ALA A 51 2.50 -2.30 -6.24
CA ALA A 51 1.23 -2.80 -6.68
C ALA A 51 1.20 -2.95 -8.19
N ASP A 52 0.97 -4.19 -8.62
CA ASP A 52 1.04 -4.64 -10.00
C ASP A 52 -0.37 -4.91 -10.54
N ASN A 53 -0.60 -4.51 -11.79
CA ASN A 53 -1.82 -4.82 -12.54
C ASN A 53 -3.12 -4.38 -11.84
N SER A 54 -3.19 -3.10 -11.42
CA SER A 54 -4.46 -2.52 -11.00
C SER A 54 -5.01 -1.45 -11.92
N GLU A 55 -6.28 -1.57 -12.31
CA GLU A 55 -6.93 -0.59 -13.18
C GLU A 55 -7.17 0.74 -12.44
N ASN A 56 -7.75 0.68 -11.24
CA ASN A 56 -8.09 1.87 -10.46
C ASN A 56 -7.46 1.82 -9.07
N ARG A 57 -6.57 2.77 -8.76
CA ARG A 57 -5.92 2.83 -7.45
C ARG A 57 -6.02 4.20 -6.83
N SER A 58 -6.35 4.22 -5.53
CA SER A 58 -6.29 5.42 -4.69
C SER A 58 -5.36 5.16 -3.52
N ILE A 59 -4.35 6.02 -3.34
CA ILE A 59 -3.38 5.89 -2.26
C ILE A 59 -3.38 7.18 -1.46
N LEU A 60 -3.78 7.10 -0.19
CA LEU A 60 -3.67 8.19 0.76
C LEU A 60 -2.60 7.86 1.82
N ALA A 61 -1.56 8.69 1.87
CA ALA A 61 -0.48 8.57 2.84
C ALA A 61 -0.30 9.88 3.60
N GLU A 62 -0.51 9.86 4.91
CA GLU A 62 -0.36 11.03 5.76
C GLU A 62 0.78 10.85 6.77
N ASN A 63 1.51 11.93 7.03
CA ASN A 63 2.62 11.96 7.98
C ASN A 63 3.68 10.90 7.67
N CYS A 64 3.99 10.71 6.38
CA CYS A 64 5.06 9.84 5.90
C CYS A 64 6.30 10.66 5.55
N LYS A 65 7.47 10.31 6.08
CA LYS A 65 8.72 11.03 5.75
C LYS A 65 9.28 10.60 4.40
N ASN A 66 9.36 9.30 4.17
CA ASN A 66 9.77 8.70 2.92
C ASN A 66 8.63 7.83 2.39
N ASN A 67 8.18 8.09 1.16
CA ASN A 67 7.13 7.32 0.52
C ASN A 67 7.58 6.94 -0.90
N MET A 68 7.57 5.65 -1.19
CA MET A 68 7.86 5.10 -2.51
C MET A 68 6.65 4.30 -2.97
N ILE A 69 6.14 4.64 -4.15
CA ILE A 69 5.03 3.93 -4.80
C ILE A 69 5.57 3.44 -6.13
N LEU A 70 5.58 2.13 -6.31
CA LEU A 70 5.88 1.47 -7.56
C LEU A 70 4.55 0.95 -8.11
N ASP A 71 4.12 1.55 -9.21
CA ASP A 71 2.90 1.20 -9.92
C ASP A 71 3.27 0.68 -11.30
N GLU A 72 3.19 -0.63 -11.46
CA GLU A 72 3.43 -1.29 -12.74
C GLU A 72 2.08 -1.57 -13.41
N LYS A 73 1.82 -0.84 -14.49
CA LYS A 73 0.67 -1.08 -15.36
C LYS A 73 1.18 -1.81 -16.58
N GLN A 74 0.78 -3.07 -16.78
CA GLN A 74 1.06 -3.75 -18.04
C GLN A 74 0.29 -3.03 -19.15
N GLN A 75 1.02 -2.44 -20.09
CA GLN A 75 0.46 -1.97 -21.36
C GLN A 75 0.09 -3.23 -22.14
N LYS A 76 -1.21 -3.37 -22.48
CA LYS A 76 -1.67 -4.42 -23.40
C LYS A 76 -1.07 -4.24 -24.78
#